data_AF-A0A7X5IVU4-F1
#
_entry.id   AF-A0A7X5IVU4-F1
#
_cell.length_a   1.000
_cell.length_b   1.000
_cell.length_c   1.000
_cell.angle_alpha   90.00
_cell.angle_beta   90.00
_cell.angle_gamma   90.00
#
_symmetry.space_group_name_H-M   'P 1'
#
loop_
_entity.id
_entity.type
_entity.pdbx_description
1 polymer ?
#
loop_
_entity_poly.entity_id
_entity_poly.type
_entity_poly.pdbx_seq_one_letter_code
_entity_poly.pdbx_strand_id
1 'polypeptide(L)'
;LSRDIVRNHCKAKGMGGYVAATVKNLQEREVQNGICICCGKETAQAGTGRPRKFCSEKCRRQWWKAHPQEGNRKAIVTKKCECCGREFPFYRSRKPKYCSYDCYIKARFWRD
;
A
#
# COMPACT_ATOMS: atom_id res chain seq x y z
N LEU A 1 1.57 38.24 3.46
CA LEU A 1 2.76 37.37 3.52
C LEU A 1 2.34 35.93 3.21
N SER A 2 3.09 35.19 2.39
CA SER A 2 2.75 33.79 2.12
C SER A 2 3.16 32.90 3.30
N ARG A 3 2.50 31.74 3.42
CA ARG A 3 2.83 30.69 4.39
C ARG A 3 4.32 30.34 4.39
N ASP A 4 4.93 30.32 3.21
CA ASP A 4 6.31 29.89 3.04
C ASP A 4 7.31 30.99 3.40
N ILE A 5 6.96 32.27 3.16
CA ILE A 5 7.73 33.42 3.64
C ILE A 5 7.79 33.42 5.18
N VAL A 6 6.63 33.24 5.83
CA VAL A 6 6.55 33.19 7.31
C VAL A 6 7.33 31.97 7.84
N ARG A 7 7.19 30.80 7.22
CA ARG A 7 7.92 29.59 7.63
C ARG A 7 9.44 29.79 7.55
N ASN A 8 9.95 30.34 6.46
CA ASN A 8 11.39 30.52 6.26
C ASN A 8 11.96 31.54 7.25
N HIS A 9 11.22 32.63 7.50
CA HIS A 9 11.58 33.61 8.52
C HIS A 9 11.71 32.95 9.91
N CYS A 10 10.70 32.19 10.35
CA CYS A 10 10.73 31.53 11.64
C CYS A 10 11.86 30.50 11.74
N LYS A 11 12.12 29.74 10.67
CA LYS A 11 13.25 28.78 10.63
C LYS A 11 14.60 29.48 10.76
N ALA A 12 14.84 30.55 10.01
CA ALA A 12 16.10 31.28 10.03
C ALA A 12 16.42 31.93 11.39
N LYS A 13 15.37 32.22 12.17
CA LYS A 13 15.47 32.83 13.51
C LYS A 13 15.41 31.82 14.66
N GLY A 14 15.42 30.51 14.38
CA GLY A 14 15.30 29.48 15.42
C GLY A 14 13.92 29.41 16.09
N MET A 15 12.93 30.15 15.60
CA MET A 15 11.53 30.16 16.08
C MET A 15 10.68 29.07 15.41
N GLY A 16 11.31 28.00 14.93
CA GLY A 16 10.63 26.86 14.31
C GLY A 16 9.81 26.02 15.30
N GLY A 17 9.84 26.35 16.60
CA GLY A 17 9.11 25.64 17.65
C GLY A 17 9.44 24.15 17.69
N TYR A 18 8.46 23.34 18.05
CA TYR A 18 8.62 21.89 18.19
C TYR A 18 8.64 21.13 16.86
N VAL A 19 8.67 21.78 15.70
CA VAL A 19 8.51 21.10 14.39
C VAL A 19 9.50 19.94 14.21
N ALA A 20 10.76 20.13 14.60
CA ALA A 20 11.76 19.05 14.56
C ALA A 20 11.42 17.90 15.52
N ALA A 21 10.97 18.20 16.74
CA ALA A 21 10.52 17.21 17.70
C ALA A 21 9.23 16.51 17.23
N THR A 22 8.29 17.21 16.59
CA THR A 22 7.06 16.65 16.03
C THR A 22 7.37 15.69 14.88
N VAL A 23 8.27 16.06 13.97
CA VAL A 23 8.70 15.18 12.88
C VAL A 23 9.40 13.94 13.42
N LYS A 24 10.27 14.09 14.42
CA LYS A 24 10.93 12.96 15.09
C LYS A 24 9.95 12.05 15.81
N ASN A 25 8.99 12.61 16.56
CA ASN A 25 7.91 11.85 17.20
C ASN A 25 7.03 11.11 16.18
N LEU A 26 6.75 11.71 15.02
CA LEU A 26 5.99 11.05 13.95
C LEU A 26 6.77 9.88 13.35
N GLN A 27 8.06 10.05 13.09
CA GLN A 27 8.94 8.98 12.60
C GLN A 27 9.10 7.85 13.63
N GLU A 28 9.22 8.17 14.91
CA GLU A 28 9.28 7.19 16.00
C GLU A 28 7.95 6.43 16.14
N ARG A 29 6.81 7.09 15.90
CA ARG A 29 5.47 6.47 15.89
C ARG A 29 5.24 5.53 14.69
N GLU A 30 5.88 5.78 13.55
CA GLU A 30 5.84 4.88 12.40
C GLU A 30 6.61 3.56 12.67
N VAL A 31 7.58 3.59 13.58
CA VAL A 31 8.34 2.41 14.04
C VAL A 31 7.62 1.66 15.17
N GLN A 32 6.78 2.34 15.96
CA GLN A 32 6.08 1.75 17.10
C GLN A 32 4.80 1.00 16.69
N ASN A 33 4.97 -0.32 16.54
CA ASN A 33 3.90 -1.29 16.62
C ASN A 33 3.00 -0.99 17.83
N GLY A 34 1.76 -0.53 17.61
CA GLY A 34 0.88 -0.16 18.73
C GLY A 34 -0.04 1.03 18.50
N ILE A 35 0.02 1.72 17.35
CA ILE A 35 -0.89 2.83 17.06
C ILE A 35 -1.70 2.55 15.79
N CYS A 36 -3.00 2.83 15.84
CA CYS A 36 -3.90 2.64 14.72
C CYS A 36 -3.67 3.71 13.67
N ILE A 37 -3.28 3.30 12.45
CA ILE A 37 -3.03 4.23 11.35
C ILE A 37 -4.30 4.95 10.83
N CYS A 38 -5.50 4.51 11.25
CA CYS A 38 -6.76 5.15 10.88
C CYS A 38 -7.19 6.26 11.83
N CYS A 39 -7.00 6.08 13.13
CA CYS A 39 -7.59 6.96 14.15
C CYS A 39 -6.59 7.44 15.21
N GLY A 40 -5.34 6.99 15.16
CA GLY A 40 -4.28 7.39 16.10
C GLY A 40 -4.40 6.80 17.51
N LYS A 41 -5.43 5.98 17.80
CA LYS A 41 -5.57 5.30 19.08
C LYS A 41 -4.58 4.16 19.23
N GLU A 42 -4.21 3.87 20.47
CA GLU A 42 -3.42 2.69 20.80
C GLU A 42 -4.14 1.40 20.36
N THR A 43 -3.36 0.44 19.90
CA THR A 43 -3.81 -0.89 19.48
C THR A 43 -3.15 -1.92 20.37
N ALA A 44 -3.96 -2.79 20.97
CA ALA A 44 -3.44 -3.94 21.70
C ALA A 44 -2.62 -4.83 20.75
N GLN A 45 -1.31 -4.81 20.94
CA GLN A 45 -0.38 -5.64 20.21
C GLN A 45 -0.32 -7.01 20.88
N ALA A 46 -0.52 -8.09 20.10
CA ALA A 46 -0.35 -9.43 20.64
C ALA A 46 1.14 -9.66 20.94
N GLY A 47 1.45 -10.32 22.05
CA GLY A 47 2.83 -10.65 22.46
C GLY A 47 3.56 -11.54 21.44
N THR A 48 2.82 -12.19 20.55
CA THR A 48 3.35 -12.99 19.43
C THR A 48 2.59 -12.66 18.14
N GLY A 49 3.28 -12.80 17.00
CA GLY A 49 2.69 -12.64 15.67
C GLY A 49 2.84 -11.25 15.05
N ARG A 50 2.17 -11.04 13.91
CA ARG A 50 2.32 -9.83 13.09
C ARG A 50 1.67 -8.62 13.79
N PRO A 51 2.34 -7.45 13.78
CA PRO A 51 1.77 -6.23 14.34
C PRO A 51 0.41 -5.82 13.78
N ARG A 52 -0.49 -5.43 14.69
CA ARG A 52 -1.79 -4.88 14.31
C ARG A 52 -1.60 -3.45 13.80
N LYS A 53 -2.08 -3.18 12.59
CA LYS A 53 -2.11 -1.83 12.01
C LYS A 53 -3.36 -1.03 12.43
N PHE A 54 -4.39 -1.71 12.91
CA PHE A 54 -5.70 -1.13 13.18
C PHE A 54 -6.24 -1.56 14.55
N CYS A 55 -6.86 -0.65 15.29
CA CYS A 55 -7.50 -0.96 16.58
C CYS A 55 -8.80 -1.77 16.43
N SER A 56 -9.42 -1.72 15.24
CA SER A 56 -10.70 -2.37 14.98
C SER A 56 -10.91 -2.64 13.49
N GLU A 57 -11.82 -3.56 13.19
CA GLU A 57 -12.28 -3.84 11.84
C GLU A 57 -12.88 -2.59 11.16
N LYS A 58 -13.59 -1.76 11.92
CA LYS A 58 -14.14 -0.48 11.44
C LYS A 58 -13.04 0.45 10.93
N CYS A 59 -11.98 0.62 11.72
CA CYS A 59 -10.82 1.44 11.34
C CYS A 59 -10.10 0.86 10.11
N ARG A 60 -9.96 -0.47 10.03
CA ARG A 60 -9.39 -1.13 8.85
C ARG A 60 -10.17 -0.77 7.58
N ARG A 61 -11.49 -0.96 7.60
CA ARG A 61 -12.34 -0.69 6.42
C ARG A 61 -12.35 0.78 6.02
N GLN A 62 -12.47 1.68 7.00
CA GLN A 62 -12.46 3.12 6.77
C GLN A 62 -11.16 3.57 6.11
N TRP A 63 -10.02 3.09 6.62
CA TRP A 63 -8.73 3.46 6.07
C TRP A 63 -8.55 2.96 4.63
N TRP A 64 -8.89 1.70 4.33
CA TRP A 64 -8.80 1.16 2.97
C TRP A 64 -9.78 1.80 1.98
N LYS A 65 -10.96 2.23 2.45
CA LYS A 65 -11.90 3.01 1.64
C LYS A 65 -11.32 4.39 1.28
N ALA A 66 -10.63 5.04 2.22
CA ALA A 66 -9.99 6.33 2.01
C ALA A 66 -8.67 6.24 1.22
N HIS A 67 -7.96 5.10 1.30
CA HIS A 67 -6.65 4.87 0.68
C HIS A 67 -6.69 3.69 -0.31
N PRO A 68 -7.51 3.73 -1.37
CA PRO A 68 -7.58 2.65 -2.35
C PRO A 68 -6.29 2.47 -3.16
N GLN A 69 -5.42 3.49 -3.16
CA GLN A 69 -4.11 3.51 -3.84
C GLN A 69 -3.07 2.65 -3.10
N GLU A 70 -3.18 2.56 -1.77
CA GLU A 70 -2.30 1.75 -0.91
C GLU A 70 -2.59 0.24 -1.04
N GLY A 71 -3.76 -0.10 -1.63
CA GLY A 71 -4.08 -1.48 -1.99
C GLY A 71 -3.07 -1.98 -3.01
N ASN A 72 -2.63 -3.24 -2.89
CA ASN A 72 -1.56 -3.81 -3.71
C ASN A 72 -1.97 -4.00 -5.18
N ARG A 73 -2.10 -2.90 -5.93
CA ARG A 73 -2.40 -2.84 -7.36
C ARG A 73 -1.25 -3.38 -8.22
N LYS A 74 -0.06 -3.54 -7.63
CA LYS A 74 1.15 -4.08 -8.30
C LYS A 74 1.08 -5.59 -8.57
N ALA A 75 0.01 -6.25 -8.12
CA ALA A 75 -0.19 -7.68 -8.33
C ALA A 75 -0.65 -8.01 -9.76
N ILE A 76 -1.23 -7.08 -10.51
CA ILE A 76 -1.70 -7.33 -11.88
C ILE A 76 -0.61 -6.94 -12.87
N VAL A 77 -0.24 -7.87 -13.75
CA VAL A 77 0.74 -7.68 -14.82
C VAL A 77 0.13 -8.20 -16.11
N THR A 78 0.52 -7.65 -17.26
CA THR A 78 0.12 -8.16 -18.58
C THR A 78 1.17 -9.12 -19.13
N LYS A 79 0.73 -10.15 -19.85
CA LYS A 79 1.60 -10.97 -20.71
C LYS A 79 0.86 -11.40 -21.98
N LYS A 80 1.62 -11.83 -22.99
CA LYS A 80 1.08 -12.45 -24.20
C LYS A 80 0.70 -13.90 -23.95
N CYS A 81 -0.44 -14.32 -24.48
CA CYS A 81 -0.88 -15.70 -24.47
C CYS A 81 -0.04 -16.54 -25.44
N GLU A 82 0.48 -17.67 -24.97
CA GLU A 82 1.31 -18.59 -25.76
C GLU A 82 0.51 -19.32 -26.86
N CYS A 83 -0.83 -19.30 -26.81
CA CYS A 83 -1.71 -19.85 -27.83
C CYS A 83 -2.08 -18.85 -28.92
N CYS A 84 -2.70 -17.72 -28.55
CA CYS A 84 -3.34 -16.78 -29.49
C CYS A 84 -2.59 -15.45 -29.63
N GLY A 85 -1.49 -15.23 -28.89
CA GLY A 85 -0.70 -14.00 -28.93
C GLY A 85 -1.33 -12.79 -28.23
N ARG A 86 -2.62 -12.84 -27.85
CA ARG A 86 -3.32 -11.73 -27.18
C ARG A 86 -2.67 -11.39 -25.84
N GLU A 87 -2.56 -10.10 -25.56
CA GLU A 87 -2.17 -9.61 -24.24
C GLU A 87 -3.34 -9.72 -23.25
N PHE A 88 -3.07 -10.25 -22.06
CA PHE A 88 -4.08 -10.39 -21.02
C PHE A 88 -3.50 -10.05 -19.64
N PRO A 89 -4.29 -9.42 -18.76
CA PRO A 89 -3.89 -9.16 -17.39
C PRO A 89 -3.98 -10.45 -16.57
N PHE A 90 -3.03 -10.65 -15.67
CA PHE A 90 -3.03 -11.75 -14.72
C PHE A 90 -2.44 -11.32 -13.38
N TYR A 91 -2.84 -12.00 -12.32
CA TYR A 91 -2.19 -11.87 -11.03
C TYR A 91 -0.79 -12.50 -11.06
N ARG A 92 0.26 -11.73 -10.77
CA ARG A 92 1.67 -12.14 -10.75
C ARG A 92 1.93 -13.45 -10.01
N SER A 93 1.13 -13.76 -8.98
CA SER A 93 1.20 -15.03 -8.23
C SER A 93 0.81 -16.26 -9.04
N ARG A 94 -0.08 -16.12 -10.04
CA ARG A 94 -0.62 -17.25 -10.82
C ARG A 94 0.23 -17.65 -12.02
N LYS A 95 1.00 -16.71 -12.60
CA LYS A 95 1.88 -16.93 -13.78
C LYS A 95 1.26 -17.85 -14.88
N PRO A 96 0.03 -17.58 -15.39
CA PRO A 96 -0.63 -18.43 -16.38
C PRO A 96 0.09 -18.38 -17.74
N LYS A 97 -0.02 -19.44 -18.53
CA LYS A 97 0.49 -19.49 -19.93
C LYS A 97 -0.53 -19.01 -20.96
N TYR A 98 -1.81 -19.18 -20.65
CA TYR A 98 -2.93 -18.97 -21.58
C TYR A 98 -3.93 -17.95 -21.03
N CYS A 99 -4.55 -17.17 -21.91
CA CYS A 99 -5.54 -16.16 -21.53
C CYS A 99 -6.91 -16.76 -21.17
N SER A 100 -7.19 -17.99 -21.61
CA SER A 100 -8.44 -18.70 -21.36
C SER A 100 -8.22 -20.21 -21.34
N TYR A 101 -9.22 -20.93 -20.82
CA TYR A 101 -9.27 -22.40 -20.87
C TYR A 101 -9.25 -22.91 -22.31
N ASP A 102 -9.98 -22.26 -23.23
CA ASP A 102 -9.97 -22.64 -24.65
C ASP A 102 -8.58 -22.56 -25.28
N CYS A 103 -7.80 -21.52 -24.92
CA CYS A 103 -6.42 -21.39 -25.39
C CYS A 103 -5.51 -22.48 -24.80
N TYR A 104 -5.81 -22.98 -23.59
CA TYR A 104 -5.11 -24.14 -23.03
C TYR A 104 -5.41 -25.42 -23.81
N ILE A 105 -6.69 -25.69 -24.12
CA ILE A 105 -7.11 -26.86 -24.90
C ILE A 105 -6.49 -26.81 -26.31
N LYS A 106 -6.65 -25.68 -27.01
CA LYS A 106 -6.07 -25.44 -28.35
C LYS A 106 -4.57 -25.71 -28.39
N ALA A 107 -3.82 -25.10 -27.47
CA ALA A 107 -2.36 -25.23 -27.46
C ALA A 107 -1.88 -26.63 -27.08
N ARG A 108 -2.68 -27.42 -26.36
CA ARG A 108 -2.28 -28.75 -25.86
C ARG A 108 -2.73 -29.90 -26.76
N PHE A 109 -3.86 -29.76 -27.47
CA PHE A 109 -4.49 -30.87 -28.19
C PHE A 109 -4.70 -30.62 -29.69
N TRP A 110 -4.52 -29.40 -30.20
CA TRP A 110 -4.76 -29.06 -31.62
C TRP A 110 -3.56 -28.39 -32.31
N ARG A 111 -2.35 -28.56 -31.78
CA ARG A 111 -1.12 -28.23 -32.52
C ARG A 111 -0.54 -29.54 -33.04
N ASP A 112 -0.44 -29.67 -34.36
CA ASP A 112 0.24 -30.76 -35.07
C ASP A 112 1.76 -30.67 -34.88
#